data_AF-A0AAD3QXY4-F1
#
_entry.id   AF-A0AAD3QXY4-F1
#
_cell.length_a   1.000
_cell.length_b   1.000
_cell.length_c   1.000
_cell.angle_alpha   90.00
_cell.angle_beta   90.00
_cell.angle_gamma   90.00
#
_symmetry.space_group_name_H-M   'P 1'
#
loop_
_entity.id
_entity.type
_entity.pdbx_description
1 polymer ?
#
loop_
_entity_poly.entity_id
_entity_poly.type
_entity_poly.pdbx_seq_one_letter_code
_entity_poly.pdbx_strand_id
1 'polypeptide(L)'
;MNGSLHSSSNVVDIKLKRGPAGLGFNIVGGVDQQYVVNDTGIYVSKIKEDGAAGLDGRLQEGDKILAINGIILADRTHKAAVELFRTAGEDVELRVLKKFPPHMNGPSGSQPEQQSPVSLWGILAALAGAAALFSFLYIRQTKKHF
;
A
#
# COMPACT_ATOMS: atom_id res chain seq x y z
N MET A 1 -14.16 27.10 -9.47
CA MET A 1 -14.58 25.94 -10.29
C MET A 1 -13.43 24.95 -10.30
N ASN A 2 -13.39 23.99 -9.37
CA ASN A 2 -12.35 22.96 -9.35
C ASN A 2 -12.98 21.63 -9.73
N GLY A 3 -12.99 21.34 -11.03
CA GLY A 3 -13.52 20.10 -11.58
C GLY A 3 -12.56 19.53 -12.61
N SER A 4 -11.71 18.61 -12.18
CA SER A 4 -11.44 17.34 -12.87
C SER A 4 -10.34 16.59 -12.14
N LEU A 5 -10.73 15.75 -11.17
CA LEU A 5 -9.88 14.63 -10.75
C LEU A 5 -9.98 13.59 -11.88
N HIS A 6 -9.11 13.71 -12.89
CA HIS A 6 -8.83 12.60 -13.77
C HIS A 6 -8.22 11.50 -12.92
N SER A 7 -9.05 10.56 -12.47
CA SER A 7 -8.58 9.24 -12.05
C SER A 7 -8.03 8.57 -13.30
N SER A 8 -6.78 8.89 -13.63
CA SER A 8 -6.04 8.19 -14.68
C SER A 8 -5.96 6.75 -14.23
N SER A 9 -6.84 5.91 -14.77
CA SER A 9 -6.85 4.48 -14.49
C SER A 9 -5.46 3.96 -14.83
N ASN A 10 -4.69 3.55 -13.82
CA ASN A 10 -3.31 3.15 -14.01
C ASN A 10 -3.30 1.72 -14.55
N VAL A 11 -3.66 1.58 -15.83
CA VAL A 11 -3.71 0.31 -16.54
C VAL A 11 -2.41 0.16 -17.33
N VAL A 12 -1.73 -0.96 -17.13
CA VAL A 12 -0.48 -1.30 -17.80
C VAL A 12 -0.59 -2.69 -18.43
N ASP A 13 0.08 -2.87 -19.56
CA ASP A 13 0.24 -4.18 -20.19
C ASP A 13 1.63 -4.75 -19.82
N ILE A 14 1.65 -5.96 -19.24
CA ILE A 14 2.85 -6.65 -18.76
C ILE A 14 2.99 -7.95 -19.56
N LYS A 15 4.12 -8.10 -20.24
CA LYS A 15 4.48 -9.34 -20.94
C LYS A 15 5.41 -10.15 -20.07
N LEU A 16 5.01 -11.38 -19.76
CA LEU A 16 5.79 -12.35 -18.99
C LEU A 16 6.05 -13.57 -19.86
N LYS A 17 7.27 -14.11 -19.77
CA LYS A 17 7.59 -15.43 -20.28
C LYS A 17 7.44 -16.44 -19.15
N ARG A 18 6.74 -17.53 -19.40
CA ARG A 18 6.53 -18.61 -18.43
C ARG A 18 7.87 -19.19 -18.02
N GLY A 19 8.09 -19.26 -16.71
CA GLY A 19 9.24 -19.93 -16.12
C GLY A 19 8.95 -21.40 -15.83
N PRO A 20 9.95 -22.17 -15.37
CA PRO A 20 9.79 -23.58 -15.02
C PRO A 20 8.74 -23.82 -13.91
N ALA A 21 8.49 -22.82 -13.05
CA ALA A 21 7.46 -22.85 -12.01
C ALA A 21 6.17 -22.12 -12.41
N GLY A 22 5.97 -21.83 -13.70
CA GLY A 22 4.83 -21.07 -14.22
C GLY A 22 5.08 -19.56 -14.22
N LEU A 23 4.02 -18.78 -13.97
CA LEU A 23 4.05 -17.32 -14.04
C LEU A 23 4.53 -16.65 -12.75
N GLY A 24 4.62 -17.38 -11.64
CA GLY A 24 5.23 -16.87 -10.40
C GLY A 24 4.34 -15.96 -9.55
N PHE A 25 3.02 -16.10 -9.62
CA PHE A 25 2.09 -15.40 -8.72
C PHE A 25 0.85 -16.23 -8.42
N ASN A 26 0.16 -15.88 -7.34
CA ASN A 26 -1.12 -16.45 -6.94
C ASN A 26 -2.25 -15.47 -7.23
N ILE A 27 -3.44 -15.99 -7.50
CA ILE A 27 -4.64 -15.18 -7.72
C ILE A 27 -5.73 -15.47 -6.68
N VAL A 28 -6.58 -14.49 -6.46
CA VAL A 28 -7.84 -14.57 -5.70
C VAL A 28 -8.92 -13.79 -6.44
N GLY A 29 -10.18 -13.91 -6.01
CA GLY A 29 -11.30 -13.25 -6.67
C GLY A 29 -12.05 -14.16 -7.63
N GLY A 30 -12.92 -13.56 -8.43
CA GLY A 30 -13.89 -14.23 -9.31
C GLY A 30 -15.32 -14.03 -8.81
N VAL A 31 -16.30 -14.21 -9.71
CA VAL A 31 -17.74 -14.03 -9.40
C VAL A 31 -18.24 -14.93 -8.27
N ASP A 32 -17.61 -16.09 -8.12
CA ASP A 32 -17.93 -17.14 -7.13
C ASP A 32 -17.10 -17.02 -5.85
N GLN A 33 -16.05 -16.18 -5.86
CA GLN A 33 -15.12 -15.99 -4.75
C GLN A 33 -14.74 -14.52 -4.62
N GLN A 34 -15.73 -13.66 -4.32
CA GLN A 34 -15.49 -12.23 -4.20
C GLN A 34 -14.40 -11.92 -3.16
N TYR A 35 -13.33 -11.28 -3.61
CA TYR A 35 -12.23 -10.83 -2.76
C TYR A 35 -12.43 -9.39 -2.28
N VAL A 36 -13.05 -8.55 -3.12
CA VAL A 36 -13.41 -7.17 -2.81
C VAL A 36 -14.93 -7.05 -2.88
N VAL A 37 -15.52 -6.34 -1.90
CA VAL A 37 -16.97 -6.19 -1.80
C VAL A 37 -17.52 -5.52 -3.07
N ASN A 38 -18.51 -6.16 -3.71
CA ASN A 38 -19.10 -5.72 -4.98
C ASN A 38 -18.13 -5.67 -6.18
N ASP A 39 -17.01 -6.40 -6.13
CA ASP A 39 -16.12 -6.55 -7.27
C ASP A 39 -15.84 -8.05 -7.54
N THR A 40 -16.11 -8.48 -8.77
CA THR A 40 -15.97 -9.85 -9.26
C THR A 40 -14.63 -10.11 -9.93
N GLY A 41 -13.69 -9.16 -9.83
CA GLY A 41 -12.39 -9.20 -10.47
C GLY A 41 -11.44 -10.26 -9.95
N ILE A 42 -10.34 -10.44 -10.69
CA ILE A 42 -9.21 -11.30 -10.35
C ILE A 42 -8.05 -10.43 -9.86
N TYR A 43 -7.47 -10.79 -8.72
CA TYR A 43 -6.41 -10.02 -8.06
C TYR A 43 -5.20 -10.88 -7.79
N VAL A 44 -4.02 -10.26 -7.81
CA VAL A 44 -2.78 -10.89 -7.37
C VAL A 44 -2.76 -10.93 -5.84
N SER A 45 -2.72 -12.12 -5.25
CA SER A 45 -2.63 -12.26 -3.79
C SER A 45 -1.21 -12.43 -3.28
N LYS A 46 -0.33 -13.00 -4.11
CA LYS A 46 1.07 -13.22 -3.75
C LYS A 46 1.95 -13.25 -4.97
N ILE A 47 3.17 -12.73 -4.86
CA ILE A 47 4.22 -12.88 -5.88
C ILE A 47 5.35 -13.75 -5.34
N LYS A 48 5.83 -14.66 -6.19
CA LYS A 48 6.98 -15.51 -5.91
C LYS A 48 8.24 -14.78 -6.38
N GLU A 49 9.14 -14.44 -5.46
CA GLU A 49 10.34 -13.64 -5.75
C GLU A 49 11.24 -14.27 -6.83
N ASP A 50 11.36 -15.59 -6.84
CA ASP A 50 12.13 -16.37 -7.82
C ASP A 50 11.30 -16.80 -9.05
N GLY A 51 10.04 -16.35 -9.14
CA GLY A 51 9.13 -16.65 -10.25
C GLY A 51 9.21 -15.61 -11.37
N ALA A 52 8.63 -15.92 -12.55
CA ALA A 52 8.68 -15.03 -13.71
C ALA A 52 8.17 -13.61 -13.41
N ALA A 53 7.03 -13.48 -12.72
CA ALA A 53 6.50 -12.18 -12.32
C ALA A 53 7.36 -11.47 -11.25
N GLY A 54 7.98 -12.22 -10.33
CA GLY A 54 8.86 -11.64 -9.31
C GLY A 54 10.16 -11.10 -9.89
N LEU A 55 10.77 -11.84 -10.82
CA LEU A 55 11.98 -11.42 -11.53
C LEU A 55 11.72 -10.24 -12.48
N ASP A 56 10.53 -10.16 -13.08
CA ASP A 56 10.12 -9.00 -13.88
C ASP A 56 9.85 -7.75 -13.02
N GLY A 57 9.25 -7.93 -11.84
CA GLY A 57 9.09 -6.90 -10.82
C GLY A 57 8.00 -5.84 -11.09
N ARG A 58 7.36 -5.83 -12.26
CA ARG A 58 6.30 -4.85 -12.59
C ARG A 58 4.94 -5.21 -12.01
N LEU A 59 4.63 -6.50 -11.88
CA LEU A 59 3.42 -6.98 -11.22
C LEU A 59 3.58 -6.86 -9.70
N GLN A 60 2.53 -6.46 -8.98
CA GLN A 60 2.56 -6.29 -7.53
C GLN A 60 1.34 -6.95 -6.86
N GLU A 61 1.49 -7.30 -5.58
CA GLU A 61 0.37 -7.82 -4.78
C GLU A 61 -0.74 -6.78 -4.63
N GLY A 62 -1.98 -7.23 -4.80
CA GLY A 62 -3.17 -6.39 -4.83
C GLY A 62 -3.47 -5.72 -6.18
N ASP A 63 -2.63 -5.91 -7.20
CA ASP A 63 -2.98 -5.53 -8.57
C ASP A 63 -4.18 -6.33 -9.06
N LYS A 64 -5.03 -5.68 -9.87
CA LYS A 64 -6.19 -6.32 -10.50
C LYS A 64 -5.85 -6.71 -11.93
N ILE A 65 -5.98 -7.99 -12.26
CA ILE A 65 -5.75 -8.48 -13.63
C ILE A 65 -7.07 -8.37 -14.40
N LEU A 66 -7.08 -7.52 -15.43
CA LEU A 66 -8.24 -7.25 -16.26
C LEU A 66 -8.37 -8.25 -17.41
N ALA A 67 -7.24 -8.65 -18.01
CA ALA A 67 -7.22 -9.58 -19.13
C ALA A 67 -5.91 -10.38 -19.20
N ILE A 68 -5.97 -11.53 -19.86
CA ILE A 68 -4.84 -12.38 -20.19
C ILE A 68 -4.88 -12.73 -21.69
N ASN A 69 -3.82 -12.45 -22.43
CA ASN A 69 -3.72 -12.66 -23.89
C ASN A 69 -4.94 -12.08 -24.65
N GLY A 70 -5.42 -10.90 -24.22
CA GLY A 70 -6.60 -10.25 -24.78
C GLY A 70 -7.96 -10.79 -24.29
N ILE A 71 -7.98 -11.87 -23.50
CA ILE A 71 -9.21 -12.43 -22.93
C ILE A 71 -9.53 -11.74 -21.60
N ILE A 72 -10.70 -11.09 -21.54
CA ILE A 72 -11.17 -10.37 -20.35
C ILE A 72 -11.53 -11.34 -19.23
N LEU A 73 -11.06 -11.03 -18.01
CA LEU A 73 -11.28 -11.81 -16.78
C LEU A 73 -12.45 -11.31 -15.93
N ALA A 74 -13.02 -10.15 -16.27
CA ALA A 74 -14.23 -9.65 -15.60
C ALA A 74 -15.36 -10.68 -15.68
N ASP A 75 -16.09 -10.82 -14.59
CA ASP A 75 -17.22 -11.73 -14.44
C ASP A 75 -16.93 -13.23 -14.73
N ARG A 76 -15.67 -13.64 -14.61
CA ARG A 76 -15.28 -15.04 -14.68
C ARG A 76 -15.26 -15.67 -13.29
N THR A 77 -15.52 -16.97 -13.24
CA THR A 77 -15.29 -17.74 -12.01
C THR A 77 -13.80 -17.84 -11.74
N HIS A 78 -13.43 -18.02 -10.47
CA HIS A 78 -12.05 -18.25 -10.07
C HIS A 78 -11.43 -19.39 -10.88
N LYS A 79 -12.16 -20.51 -10.99
CA LYS A 79 -11.72 -21.69 -11.75
C LYS A 79 -11.46 -21.35 -13.22
N ALA A 80 -12.36 -20.62 -13.88
CA ALA A 80 -12.18 -20.23 -15.28
C ALA A 80 -10.95 -19.32 -15.47
N ALA A 81 -10.72 -18.38 -14.56
CA ALA A 81 -9.52 -17.54 -14.60
C ALA A 81 -8.25 -18.37 -14.45
N VAL A 82 -8.20 -19.30 -13.48
CA VAL A 82 -7.05 -20.20 -13.28
C VAL A 82 -6.76 -21.02 -14.55
N GLU A 83 -7.78 -21.58 -15.20
CA GLU A 83 -7.60 -22.34 -16.43
C GLU A 83 -6.99 -21.47 -17.53
N LEU A 84 -7.42 -20.21 -17.70
CA LEU A 84 -6.81 -19.28 -18.64
C LEU A 84 -5.31 -19.06 -18.34
N PHE A 85 -4.92 -18.86 -17.08
CA PHE A 85 -3.50 -18.72 -16.71
C PHE A 85 -2.69 -20.00 -16.96
N ARG A 86 -3.31 -21.18 -16.86
CA ARG A 86 -2.67 -22.47 -17.13
C ARG A 86 -2.47 -22.69 -18.63
N THR A 87 -3.45 -22.33 -19.46
CA THR A 87 -3.43 -22.59 -20.91
C THR A 87 -2.91 -21.43 -21.75
N ALA A 88 -2.49 -20.32 -21.13
CA ALA A 88 -2.00 -19.11 -21.83
C ALA A 88 -0.69 -19.29 -22.61
N GLY A 89 -0.09 -20.48 -22.62
CA GLY A 89 1.17 -20.76 -23.31
C GLY A 89 2.39 -20.16 -22.60
N GLU A 90 3.49 -20.06 -23.35
CA GLU A 90 4.79 -19.58 -22.86
C GLU A 90 4.87 -18.06 -22.77
N ASP A 91 4.39 -17.34 -23.79
CA ASP A 91 4.36 -15.88 -23.80
C ASP A 91 2.98 -15.38 -23.37
N VAL A 92 2.93 -14.69 -22.24
CA VAL A 92 1.68 -14.25 -21.61
C VAL A 92 1.65 -12.74 -21.50
N GLU A 93 0.59 -12.12 -22.02
CA GLU A 93 0.32 -10.69 -21.89
C GLU A 93 -0.81 -10.46 -20.88
N LEU A 94 -0.51 -9.72 -19.82
CA LEU A 94 -1.44 -9.36 -18.77
C LEU A 94 -1.81 -7.88 -18.90
N ARG A 95 -3.10 -7.59 -18.93
CA ARG A 95 -3.60 -6.23 -18.73
C ARG A 95 -3.93 -6.04 -17.27
N VAL A 96 -3.28 -5.09 -16.61
CA VAL A 96 -3.29 -4.96 -15.15
C VAL A 96 -3.70 -3.55 -14.75
N LEU A 97 -4.68 -3.43 -13.86
CA LEU A 97 -4.98 -2.19 -13.15
C LEU A 97 -4.18 -2.15 -11.84
N LYS A 98 -3.28 -1.18 -11.73
CA LYS A 98 -2.44 -0.99 -10.55
C LYS A 98 -3.28 -0.52 -9.37
N LYS A 99 -3.02 -1.09 -8.18
CA LYS A 99 -3.70 -0.73 -6.93
C LYS A 99 -3.56 0.77 -6.60
N PHE A 100 -2.44 1.40 -6.98
CA PHE A 100 -2.13 2.84 -6.88
C PHE A 100 -1.09 3.21 -7.97
N PRO A 101 -0.99 4.47 -8.41
CA PRO A 101 0.08 4.88 -9.33
C PRO A 101 1.47 4.58 -8.74
N PRO A 102 2.44 4.15 -9.56
CA PRO A 102 3.79 3.95 -9.08
C PRO A 102 4.29 5.31 -8.56
N HIS A 103 4.69 5.33 -7.28
CA HIS A 103 5.19 6.50 -6.52
C HIS A 103 4.16 7.32 -5.70
N MET A 104 3.67 6.73 -4.61
CA MET A 104 3.52 7.43 -3.31
C MET A 104 4.06 6.58 -2.14
N ASN A 105 5.26 6.00 -2.32
CA ASN A 105 6.10 5.58 -1.20
C ASN A 105 7.19 6.64 -1.03
N GLY A 106 6.87 7.73 -0.32
CA GLY A 106 7.90 8.46 0.40
C GLY A 106 8.38 7.60 1.58
N PRO A 107 9.64 7.71 2.00
CA PRO A 107 10.20 6.83 3.04
C PRO A 107 9.50 7.11 4.37
N SER A 108 8.76 6.13 4.90
CA SER A 108 8.38 6.09 6.31
C SER A 108 9.34 5.13 7.01
N GLY A 109 10.55 5.63 7.28
CA GLY A 109 11.61 4.89 7.94
C GLY A 109 12.68 5.83 8.48
N SER A 110 12.85 5.81 9.80
CA SER A 110 13.96 6.36 10.60
C SER A 110 14.22 7.87 10.51
N GLN A 111 13.70 8.61 11.50
CA GLN A 111 14.30 9.86 11.96
C GLN A 111 15.31 9.51 13.07
N PRO A 112 16.62 9.71 12.84
CA PRO A 112 17.51 10.06 13.92
C PRO A 112 18.40 11.24 13.49
N GLU A 113 18.04 12.45 13.91
CA GLU A 113 19.07 13.37 14.43
C GLU A 113 18.44 14.57 15.16
N GLN A 114 18.78 14.61 16.46
CA GLN A 114 19.05 15.77 17.30
C GLN A 114 17.97 16.85 17.56
N GLN A 115 17.40 16.75 18.77
CA GLN A 115 17.10 17.84 19.74
C GLN A 115 17.84 19.17 19.44
N SER A 116 17.31 20.40 19.58
CA SER A 116 16.21 21.00 20.38
C SER A 116 16.20 22.54 20.09
N PRO A 117 15.48 23.41 20.82
CA PRO A 117 14.03 23.50 21.08
C PRO A 117 13.49 24.90 20.71
N VAL A 118 12.21 25.05 20.37
CA VAL A 118 11.41 26.17 20.94
C VAL A 118 9.92 25.83 20.83
N SER A 119 9.43 25.25 21.92
CA SER A 119 8.02 25.03 22.18
C SER A 119 7.28 26.37 22.29
N LEU A 120 6.13 26.46 21.65
CA LEU A 120 5.16 27.57 21.72
C LEU A 120 4.51 27.78 23.11
N TRP A 121 5.21 27.41 24.19
CA TRP A 121 4.97 27.87 25.57
C TRP A 121 5.80 29.11 25.94
N GLY A 122 6.65 29.61 25.03
CA GLY A 122 7.52 30.77 25.23
C GLY A 122 6.94 32.15 24.90
N ILE A 123 5.66 32.28 24.50
CA ILE A 123 5.07 33.58 24.13
C ILE A 123 4.54 34.39 25.34
N LEU A 124 4.73 33.91 26.58
CA LEU A 124 4.38 34.66 27.79
C LEU A 124 5.59 34.99 28.69
N ALA A 125 6.71 35.35 28.08
CA ALA A 125 7.84 35.99 28.77
C ALA A 125 8.13 37.36 28.13
N ALA A 126 7.18 38.27 28.26
CA ALA A 126 7.43 39.69 28.08
C ALA A 126 6.52 40.44 29.06
N LEU A 127 7.00 40.61 30.29
CA LEU A 127 6.96 41.89 31.00
C LEU A 127 7.83 41.77 32.26
N ALA A 128 8.94 42.50 32.18
CA ALA A 128 9.90 42.83 33.21
C ALA A 128 9.36 42.88 34.66
N GLY A 129 10.15 42.39 35.61
CA GLY A 129 9.93 42.72 37.02
C GLY A 129 10.79 41.89 37.96
N ALA A 130 11.82 42.51 38.51
CA ALA A 130 12.73 41.96 39.50
C ALA A 130 12.04 41.52 40.81
N ALA A 131 12.69 40.58 41.52
CA ALA A 131 12.66 40.27 42.96
C ALA A 131 12.52 38.75 43.15
N ALA A 132 13.60 38.03 43.47
CA ALA A 132 14.12 37.89 44.82
C ALA A 132 13.01 37.57 45.85
N LEU A 133 13.15 36.38 46.45
CA LEU A 133 12.51 35.93 47.69
C LEU A 133 11.01 35.63 47.60
N PHE A 134 10.65 34.35 47.58
CA PHE A 134 9.68 33.77 48.51
C PHE A 134 9.88 32.25 48.44
N SER A 135 10.75 31.74 49.31
CA SER A 135 10.33 31.02 50.52
C SER A 135 9.53 29.77 50.16
N PHE A 136 10.11 28.58 50.27
CA PHE A 136 10.11 27.87 51.55
C PHE A 136 8.73 27.83 52.23
N LEU A 137 7.66 27.51 51.49
CA LEU A 137 6.40 27.11 52.12
C LEU A 137 5.48 26.29 51.21
N TYR A 138 5.90 25.08 50.87
CA TYR A 138 5.00 23.91 50.75
C TYR A 138 5.85 22.63 50.64
N ILE A 139 6.74 22.32 51.59
CA ILE A 139 6.43 21.64 52.85
C ILE A 139 5.27 20.63 52.74
N ARG A 140 5.65 19.34 52.93
CA ARG A 140 4.86 18.22 53.47
C ARG A 140 3.70 17.76 52.59
N GLN A 141 3.36 16.48 52.45
CA GLN A 141 3.65 15.30 53.24
C GLN A 141 3.11 14.08 52.45
N THR A 142 3.61 12.89 52.82
CA THR A 142 2.90 11.58 52.85
C THR A 142 2.32 11.04 51.54
N LYS A 143 2.88 9.97 50.99
CA LYS A 143 2.53 8.57 51.32
C LYS A 143 1.01 8.30 51.39
N LYS A 144 0.61 7.37 50.50
CA LYS A 144 -0.34 6.25 50.68
C LYS A 144 -1.85 6.46 50.47
N HIS A 145 -2.33 5.61 49.54
CA HIS A 145 -3.65 5.00 49.37
C HIS A 145 -4.81 5.88 48.89
N PHE A 146 -5.23 5.65 47.65
CA PHE A 146 -6.32 4.69 47.44
C PHE A 146 -5.93 3.71 46.33
#